data_AF-A0A2D6ZTR8-F1
#
_entry.id   AF-A0A2D6ZTR8-F1
#
_cell.length_a   1.000
_cell.length_b   1.000
_cell.length_c   1.000
_cell.angle_alpha   90.00
_cell.angle_beta   90.00
_cell.angle_gamma   90.00
#
_symmetry.space_group_name_H-M   'P 1'
#
loop_
_entity.id
_entity.type
_entity.pdbx_description
1 polymer ?
#
loop_
_entity_poly.entity_id
_entity_poly.type
_entity_poly.pdbx_seq_one_letter_code
_entity_poly.pdbx_strand_id
1 'polypeptide(L)'
;MMNKLYYFFLFFALLIFNESVYGKKKELLSYQSVYEISLDNSKERKNTFGKPVIKEANGELLMDWFNNCNSWSSNQRMFVNFINSSGVGTVTDINYSLTEKNNSTSMDFALQVKENNLLVQRVNGRAERKKNINIQLFDPDEKKFAFNNDVLFPHQHLKLIIDKLGTEKNIFSHKLYEGSLPEKYLNISTFISQESVINKSKFIPKEIDNVFWDVRMAYYEEKKQVPEMELTLKLNRQGVITFYKYDYPDYSLIMKLKKIIISPSNCN
;
A
#
# COMPACT_ATOMS: atom_id res chain seq x y z
N MET A 1 -17.57 -6.57 -12.51
CA MET A 1 -17.56 -5.22 -11.89
C MET A 1 -16.48 -5.07 -10.82
N MET A 2 -15.75 -6.13 -10.43
CA MET A 2 -14.79 -6.10 -9.32
C MET A 2 -13.30 -5.95 -9.74
N ASN A 3 -13.00 -5.86 -11.04
CA ASN A 3 -11.66 -5.76 -11.64
C ASN A 3 -10.75 -4.61 -11.14
N LYS A 4 -11.19 -3.76 -10.19
CA LYS A 4 -10.40 -2.64 -9.64
C LYS A 4 -9.67 -2.95 -8.33
N LEU A 5 -9.95 -4.07 -7.66
CA LEU A 5 -9.40 -4.38 -6.33
C LEU A 5 -7.91 -4.84 -6.37
N TYR A 6 -7.27 -4.86 -7.55
CA TYR A 6 -6.07 -5.68 -7.82
C TYR A 6 -4.76 -4.92 -8.05
N TYR A 7 -4.75 -3.59 -7.97
CA TYR A 7 -3.79 -2.75 -8.72
C TYR A 7 -3.02 -1.68 -7.92
N PHE A 8 -3.05 -1.69 -6.58
CA PHE A 8 -2.58 -0.55 -5.79
C PHE A 8 -2.04 -0.91 -4.39
N PHE A 9 -0.72 -0.80 -4.22
CA PHE A 9 0.06 -1.06 -3.01
C PHE A 9 1.42 -0.32 -3.02
N LEU A 10 1.40 1.02 -2.98
CA LEU A 10 2.51 1.89 -2.48
C LEU A 10 3.73 1.90 -3.46
N PHE A 11 4.65 2.88 -3.65
CA PHE A 11 5.01 4.15 -3.02
C PHE A 11 6.22 4.95 -3.73
N PHE A 12 6.15 6.31 -3.81
CA PHE A 12 7.02 7.51 -4.23
C PHE A 12 8.60 7.73 -4.07
N ALA A 13 9.14 8.96 -4.41
CA ALA A 13 10.58 9.41 -4.54
C ALA A 13 11.12 10.66 -3.74
N LEU A 14 12.43 10.95 -3.93
CA LEU A 14 13.28 12.05 -3.41
C LEU A 14 13.15 13.42 -4.13
N LEU A 15 13.44 14.52 -3.41
CA LEU A 15 14.68 15.33 -3.61
C LEU A 15 14.96 16.33 -2.46
N ILE A 16 16.22 16.73 -2.38
CA ILE A 16 17.02 17.51 -1.39
C ILE A 16 16.36 18.77 -0.78
N PHE A 17 16.53 19.01 0.55
CA PHE A 17 17.28 20.16 1.12
C PHE A 17 17.47 20.14 2.66
N ASN A 18 18.61 20.73 3.08
CA ASN A 18 19.09 21.16 4.42
C ASN A 18 18.83 20.35 5.70
N GLU A 19 19.91 20.19 6.48
CA GLU A 19 19.88 19.70 7.86
C GLU A 19 19.45 20.80 8.84
N SER A 20 18.46 20.50 9.70
CA SER A 20 18.47 20.91 11.11
C SER A 20 17.35 20.19 11.89
N VAL A 21 17.59 19.92 13.18
CA VAL A 21 16.65 19.30 14.13
C VAL A 21 16.06 17.94 13.69
N TYR A 22 16.90 17.04 13.16
CA TYR A 22 16.53 15.63 13.05
C TYR A 22 16.44 14.99 14.45
N GLY A 23 15.21 14.82 14.96
CA GLY A 23 14.98 13.90 16.07
C GLY A 23 15.43 12.49 15.67
N LYS A 24 16.16 11.79 16.55
CA LYS A 24 16.84 10.51 16.29
C LYS A 24 16.04 9.61 15.34
N LYS A 25 16.54 9.40 14.12
CA LYS A 25 15.87 8.64 13.06
C LYS A 25 15.49 7.27 13.61
N LYS A 26 14.18 7.03 13.73
CA LYS A 26 13.66 5.75 14.24
C LYS A 26 13.84 4.70 13.16
N GLU A 27 14.27 3.51 13.55
CA GLU A 27 14.24 2.36 12.65
C GLU A 27 12.78 2.01 12.34
N LEU A 28 12.53 1.57 11.12
CA LEU A 28 11.26 0.93 10.78
C LEU A 28 11.21 -0.41 11.50
N LEU A 29 10.05 -0.78 12.06
CA LEU A 29 9.93 -2.05 12.78
C LEU A 29 9.68 -3.20 11.81
N SER A 30 10.22 -4.38 12.15
CA SER A 30 9.69 -5.64 11.61
C SER A 30 8.46 -6.05 12.44
N TYR A 31 7.35 -6.37 11.79
CA TYR A 31 6.11 -6.73 12.46
C TYR A 31 5.17 -7.56 11.59
N GLN A 32 4.31 -8.34 12.25
CA GLN A 32 3.14 -9.00 11.67
C GLN A 32 1.87 -8.32 12.17
N SER A 33 0.88 -8.10 11.31
CA SER A 33 -0.32 -7.33 11.65
C SER A 33 -1.59 -7.88 11.00
N VAL A 34 -2.72 -7.66 11.69
CA VAL A 34 -4.06 -8.06 11.23
C VAL A 34 -5.01 -6.86 11.36
N TYR A 35 -5.75 -6.58 10.29
CA TYR A 35 -6.75 -5.53 10.20
C TYR A 35 -8.12 -6.11 9.84
N GLU A 36 -9.16 -5.72 10.56
CA GLU A 36 -10.56 -5.98 10.18
C GLU A 36 -10.96 -5.02 9.07
N ILE A 37 -11.51 -5.58 7.99
CA ILE A 37 -11.99 -4.86 6.80
C ILE A 37 -13.51 -4.72 6.89
N SER A 38 -13.99 -3.51 6.66
CA SER A 38 -15.40 -3.11 6.71
C SER A 38 -15.74 -2.16 5.56
N LEU A 39 -16.98 -2.17 5.08
CA LEU A 39 -17.46 -1.18 4.11
C LEU A 39 -17.65 0.19 4.76
N ASP A 40 -17.21 1.26 4.10
CA ASP A 40 -17.53 2.62 4.50
C ASP A 40 -18.99 2.95 4.13
N ASN A 41 -19.84 3.03 5.15
CA ASN A 41 -21.24 3.41 5.00
C ASN A 41 -21.47 4.93 5.00
N SER A 42 -20.43 5.76 5.19
CA SER A 42 -20.54 7.23 5.12
C SER A 42 -20.49 7.80 3.70
N LYS A 43 -19.98 7.03 2.73
CA LYS A 43 -19.91 7.46 1.33
C LYS A 43 -21.24 7.30 0.62
N GLU A 44 -21.80 8.40 0.13
CA GLU A 44 -22.98 8.38 -0.76
C GLU A 44 -22.69 7.56 -2.02
N ARG A 45 -23.55 6.58 -2.29
CA ARG A 45 -23.41 5.66 -3.43
C ARG A 45 -24.21 6.24 -4.60
N LYS A 46 -23.52 6.56 -5.70
CA LYS A 46 -24.17 7.01 -6.95
C LYS A 46 -24.95 5.87 -7.58
N ASN A 47 -26.22 5.73 -7.19
CA ASN A 47 -27.18 4.76 -7.72
C ASN A 47 -27.39 4.96 -9.22
N THR A 48 -26.53 4.33 -10.02
CA THR A 48 -26.66 4.29 -11.48
C THR A 48 -27.64 3.19 -11.82
N PHE A 49 -28.73 3.55 -12.50
CA PHE A 49 -29.79 2.61 -12.87
C PHE A 49 -29.22 1.38 -13.60
N GLY A 50 -29.62 0.18 -13.18
CA GLY A 50 -29.15 -1.09 -13.74
C GLY A 50 -27.77 -1.59 -13.27
N LYS A 51 -27.03 -0.86 -12.43
CA LYS A 51 -25.73 -1.34 -11.88
C LYS A 51 -25.84 -1.75 -10.41
N PRO A 52 -25.52 -3.02 -10.05
CA PRO A 52 -25.48 -3.43 -8.64
C PRO A 52 -24.37 -2.69 -7.88
N VAL A 53 -24.72 -2.01 -6.79
CA VAL A 53 -23.75 -1.37 -5.89
C VAL A 53 -23.33 -2.34 -4.77
N ILE A 54 -22.14 -2.15 -4.19
CA ILE A 54 -21.76 -2.90 -2.98
C ILE A 54 -22.70 -2.48 -1.84
N LYS A 55 -23.34 -3.44 -1.18
CA LYS A 55 -24.16 -3.24 0.03
C LYS A 55 -23.32 -3.44 1.29
N GLU A 56 -22.54 -4.52 1.31
CA GLU A 56 -21.70 -4.95 2.44
C GLU A 56 -20.33 -5.42 1.94
N ALA A 57 -19.31 -5.26 2.77
CA ALA A 57 -17.99 -5.84 2.59
C ALA A 57 -17.39 -6.09 3.98
N ASN A 58 -17.01 -7.34 4.26
CA ASN A 58 -16.46 -7.78 5.54
C ASN A 58 -15.27 -8.72 5.28
N GLY A 59 -14.19 -8.60 6.05
CA GLY A 59 -13.00 -9.41 5.82
C GLY A 59 -11.81 -9.08 6.71
N GLU A 60 -10.63 -9.59 6.37
CA GLU A 60 -9.37 -9.31 7.05
C GLU A 60 -8.22 -9.05 6.06
N LEU A 61 -7.33 -8.14 6.43
CA LEU A 61 -5.99 -8.00 5.85
C LEU A 61 -4.98 -8.51 6.87
N LEU A 62 -4.25 -9.56 6.51
CA LEU A 62 -3.04 -9.97 7.19
C LEU A 62 -1.87 -9.33 6.44
N MET A 63 -0.98 -8.64 7.14
CA MET A 63 0.17 -7.95 6.55
C MET A 63 1.41 -8.08 7.44
N ASP A 64 2.49 -8.56 6.85
CA ASP A 64 3.81 -8.64 7.46
C ASP A 64 4.76 -7.63 6.80
N TRP A 65 5.71 -7.12 7.58
CA TRP A 65 6.88 -6.34 7.15
C TRP A 65 8.12 -6.85 7.88
N PHE A 66 9.19 -7.17 7.15
CA PHE A 66 10.43 -7.70 7.71
C PHE A 66 11.67 -7.00 7.15
N ASN A 67 12.57 -6.57 8.05
CA ASN A 67 13.93 -6.14 7.73
C ASN A 67 14.82 -7.38 7.54
N ASN A 68 15.11 -7.74 6.30
CA ASN A 68 16.03 -8.81 5.93
C ASN A 68 17.48 -8.28 5.76
N CYS A 69 17.82 -7.25 6.55
CA CYS A 69 19.11 -6.55 6.68
C CYS A 69 19.62 -5.82 5.43
N ASN A 70 19.62 -6.48 4.28
CA ASN A 70 19.96 -5.91 2.97
C ASN A 70 18.72 -5.60 2.09
N SER A 71 17.53 -6.04 2.53
CA SER A 71 16.26 -5.82 1.86
C SER A 71 15.12 -5.72 2.87
N TRP A 72 13.98 -5.23 2.42
CA TRP A 72 12.70 -5.29 3.13
C TRP A 72 11.73 -6.15 2.35
N SER A 73 11.08 -7.07 3.06
CA SER A 73 10.02 -7.90 2.49
C SER A 73 8.68 -7.55 3.14
N SER A 74 7.63 -7.52 2.33
CA SER A 74 6.25 -7.50 2.82
C SER A 74 5.48 -8.67 2.22
N ASN A 75 4.67 -9.34 3.04
CA ASN A 75 3.76 -10.40 2.62
C ASN A 75 2.37 -10.03 3.09
N GLN A 76 1.38 -10.12 2.21
CA GLN A 76 0.04 -9.63 2.46
C GLN A 76 -1.01 -10.62 1.95
N ARG A 77 -2.04 -10.86 2.76
CA ARG A 77 -3.24 -11.58 2.36
C ARG A 77 -4.48 -10.81 2.75
N MET A 78 -5.21 -10.33 1.75
CA MET A 78 -6.50 -9.66 1.91
C MET A 78 -7.62 -10.63 1.50
N PHE A 79 -8.47 -10.99 2.46
CA PHE A 79 -9.62 -11.86 2.23
C PHE A 79 -10.91 -11.09 2.55
N VAL A 80 -11.76 -10.84 1.56
CA VAL A 80 -12.98 -10.02 1.70
C VAL A 80 -14.18 -10.72 1.06
N ASN A 81 -15.27 -10.85 1.83
CA ASN A 81 -16.58 -11.20 1.31
C ASN A 81 -17.38 -9.92 1.03
N PHE A 82 -17.77 -9.72 -0.22
CA PHE A 82 -18.65 -8.64 -0.66
C PHE A 82 -20.08 -9.16 -0.86
N ILE A 83 -21.09 -8.35 -0.57
CA ILE A 83 -22.48 -8.59 -0.97
C ILE A 83 -23.00 -7.36 -1.71
N ASN A 84 -23.56 -7.55 -2.90
CA ASN A 84 -24.09 -6.46 -3.72
C ASN A 84 -25.58 -6.16 -3.47
N SER A 85 -26.10 -5.11 -4.10
CA SER A 85 -27.48 -4.64 -3.92
C SER A 85 -28.54 -5.69 -4.26
N SER A 86 -28.23 -6.64 -5.14
CA SER A 86 -29.07 -7.73 -5.59
C SER A 86 -28.91 -9.01 -4.75
N GLY A 87 -28.14 -8.97 -3.64
CA GLY A 87 -27.92 -10.11 -2.76
C GLY A 87 -26.89 -11.13 -3.25
N VAL A 88 -26.22 -10.86 -4.38
CA VAL A 88 -25.15 -11.74 -4.88
C VAL A 88 -23.88 -11.48 -4.08
N GLY A 89 -23.32 -12.54 -3.50
CA GLY A 89 -22.04 -12.52 -2.78
C GLY A 89 -20.85 -12.85 -3.69
N THR A 90 -19.69 -12.26 -3.40
CA THR A 90 -18.40 -12.63 -4.01
C THR A 90 -17.30 -12.59 -2.96
N VAL A 91 -16.59 -13.70 -2.80
CA VAL A 91 -15.39 -13.80 -1.95
C VAL A 91 -14.16 -13.49 -2.78
N THR A 92 -13.30 -12.58 -2.32
CA THR A 92 -12.02 -12.27 -2.96
C THR A 92 -10.86 -12.60 -2.03
N ASP A 93 -9.86 -13.32 -2.53
CA ASP A 93 -8.63 -13.69 -1.81
C ASP A 93 -7.42 -13.19 -2.62
N ILE A 94 -6.77 -12.14 -2.14
CA ILE A 94 -5.63 -11.48 -2.77
C ILE A 94 -4.39 -11.77 -1.91
N ASN A 95 -3.37 -12.36 -2.52
CA ASN A 95 -2.10 -12.69 -1.90
C ASN A 95 -1.02 -11.93 -2.66
N TYR A 96 -0.30 -11.05 -1.98
CA TYR A 96 0.71 -10.17 -2.57
C TYR A 96 1.99 -10.25 -1.74
N SER A 97 3.14 -10.38 -2.40
CA SER A 97 4.44 -10.26 -1.75
C SER A 97 5.40 -9.41 -2.55
N LEU A 98 6.30 -8.77 -1.81
CA LEU A 98 7.27 -7.79 -2.29
C LEU A 98 8.59 -8.02 -1.56
N THR A 99 9.72 -7.89 -2.24
CA THR A 99 11.04 -7.76 -1.59
C THR A 99 11.87 -6.70 -2.32
N GLU A 100 12.15 -5.58 -1.66
CA GLU A 100 12.96 -4.47 -2.20
C GLU A 100 14.30 -4.38 -1.46
N LYS A 101 15.42 -4.23 -2.18
CA LYS A 101 16.72 -3.99 -1.54
C LYS A 101 16.78 -2.64 -0.83
N ASN A 102 17.56 -2.54 0.25
CA ASN A 102 17.65 -1.34 1.08
C ASN A 102 18.12 -0.07 0.33
N ASN A 103 18.88 -0.27 -0.75
CA ASN A 103 19.38 0.73 -1.70
C ASN A 103 18.51 0.88 -2.97
N SER A 104 17.33 0.25 -3.01
CA SER A 104 16.35 0.29 -4.10
C SER A 104 16.92 -0.09 -5.49
N THR A 105 17.94 -0.96 -5.52
CA THR A 105 18.56 -1.47 -6.76
C THR A 105 17.80 -2.62 -7.41
N SER A 106 17.01 -3.38 -6.64
CA SER A 106 16.11 -4.40 -7.19
C SER A 106 14.86 -4.57 -6.33
N MET A 107 13.79 -5.02 -6.97
CA MET A 107 12.49 -5.31 -6.38
C MET A 107 11.94 -6.59 -7.00
N ASP A 108 11.72 -7.63 -6.19
CA ASP A 108 11.03 -8.86 -6.56
C ASP A 108 9.57 -8.77 -6.09
N PHE A 109 8.61 -9.23 -6.90
CA PHE A 109 7.18 -9.13 -6.57
C PHE A 109 6.36 -10.32 -7.11
N ALA A 110 5.30 -10.67 -6.37
CA ALA A 110 4.34 -11.68 -6.75
C ALA A 110 2.92 -11.27 -6.30
N LEU A 111 1.94 -11.41 -7.19
CA LEU A 111 0.53 -11.15 -6.95
C LEU A 111 -0.29 -12.36 -7.41
N GLN A 112 -1.20 -12.83 -6.57
CA GLN A 112 -2.24 -13.81 -6.90
C GLN A 112 -3.60 -13.30 -6.43
N VAL A 113 -4.58 -13.36 -7.32
CA VAL A 113 -5.95 -12.90 -7.11
C VAL A 113 -6.92 -14.03 -7.40
N LYS A 114 -7.83 -14.31 -6.46
CA LYS A 114 -8.95 -15.23 -6.66
C LYS A 114 -10.29 -14.57 -6.36
N GLU A 115 -11.29 -14.79 -7.21
CA GLU A 115 -12.71 -14.57 -6.91
C GLU A 115 -13.39 -15.94 -6.78
N ASN A 116 -14.14 -16.17 -5.71
CA ASN A 116 -14.84 -17.42 -5.42
C ASN A 116 -13.94 -18.67 -5.58
N ASN A 117 -12.69 -18.57 -5.13
CA ASN A 117 -11.59 -19.54 -5.25
C ASN A 117 -11.09 -19.84 -6.69
N LEU A 118 -11.65 -19.20 -7.72
CA LEU A 118 -11.15 -19.26 -9.10
C LEU A 118 -10.03 -18.22 -9.30
N LEU A 119 -8.94 -18.59 -9.98
CA LEU A 119 -7.84 -17.68 -10.29
C LEU A 119 -8.27 -16.63 -11.33
N VAL A 120 -8.20 -15.34 -10.97
CA VAL A 120 -8.58 -14.21 -11.84
C VAL A 120 -7.36 -13.50 -12.43
N GLN A 121 -6.32 -13.31 -11.61
CA GLN A 121 -5.06 -12.70 -12.02
C GLN A 121 -3.91 -13.36 -11.28
N ARG A 122 -2.79 -13.54 -11.98
CA ARG A 122 -1.49 -13.81 -11.38
C ARG A 122 -0.46 -12.93 -12.08
N VAL A 123 0.52 -12.46 -11.33
CA VAL A 123 1.68 -11.72 -11.84
C VAL A 123 2.89 -12.09 -11.00
N ASN A 124 3.98 -12.51 -11.61
CA ASN A 124 5.28 -12.67 -10.93
C ASN A 124 6.35 -11.90 -11.73
N GLY A 125 7.26 -11.20 -11.05
CA GLY A 125 8.28 -10.42 -11.75
C GLY A 125 9.41 -9.87 -10.87
N ARG A 126 10.38 -9.25 -11.55
CA ARG A 126 11.52 -8.53 -10.98
C ARG A 126 11.73 -7.20 -11.71
N ALA A 127 12.05 -6.17 -10.94
CA ALA A 127 12.65 -4.93 -11.41
C ALA A 127 14.13 -4.85 -11.01
N GLU A 128 15.01 -4.45 -11.94
CA GLU A 128 16.42 -4.16 -11.69
C GLU A 128 16.79 -2.74 -12.14
N ARG A 129 17.31 -1.92 -11.22
CA ARG A 129 17.73 -0.54 -11.49
C ARG A 129 19.19 -0.51 -11.95
N LYS A 130 19.40 -0.06 -13.19
CA LYS A 130 20.71 0.18 -13.82
C LYS A 130 20.72 1.63 -14.33
N LYS A 131 21.03 1.88 -15.62
CA LYS A 131 20.80 3.20 -16.25
C LYS A 131 19.30 3.54 -16.31
N ASN A 132 18.50 2.53 -16.65
CA ASN A 132 17.04 2.49 -16.61
C ASN A 132 16.59 1.44 -15.58
N ILE A 133 15.30 1.33 -15.30
CA ILE A 133 14.74 0.19 -14.56
C ILE A 133 14.31 -0.86 -15.57
N ASN A 134 15.00 -1.99 -15.61
CA ASN A 134 14.61 -3.12 -16.43
C ASN A 134 13.59 -3.96 -15.67
N ILE A 135 12.46 -4.29 -16.30
CA ILE A 135 11.46 -5.20 -15.74
C ILE A 135 11.52 -6.53 -16.49
N GLN A 136 11.46 -7.64 -15.76
CA GLN A 136 11.14 -8.96 -16.28
C GLN A 136 9.91 -9.51 -15.57
N LEU A 137 8.90 -9.90 -16.34
CA LEU A 137 7.76 -10.70 -15.87
C LEU A 137 8.04 -12.18 -16.16
N PHE A 138 7.52 -13.07 -15.31
CA PHE A 138 7.67 -14.53 -15.39
C PHE A 138 6.34 -15.28 -15.50
N ASP A 139 5.23 -14.64 -15.12
CA ASP A 139 3.88 -15.22 -15.01
C ASP A 139 2.89 -14.05 -15.25
N PRO A 140 1.87 -14.17 -16.12
CA PRO A 140 1.52 -15.37 -16.90
C PRO A 140 2.40 -15.56 -18.15
N ASP A 141 2.95 -14.49 -18.71
CA ASP A 141 3.83 -14.50 -19.89
C ASP A 141 5.24 -13.99 -19.52
N GLU A 142 6.30 -14.55 -20.10
CA GLU A 142 7.61 -13.92 -20.07
C GLU A 142 7.63 -12.64 -20.92
N LYS A 143 7.82 -11.48 -20.25
CA LYS A 143 7.91 -10.16 -20.90
C LYS A 143 9.06 -9.36 -20.32
N LYS A 144 9.74 -8.59 -21.17
CA LYS A 144 10.88 -7.74 -20.81
C LYS A 144 10.72 -6.35 -21.43
N PHE A 145 10.83 -5.32 -20.61
CA PHE A 145 10.73 -3.91 -20.99
C PHE A 145 11.49 -3.05 -19.97
N ALA A 146 11.48 -1.73 -20.12
CA ALA A 146 12.15 -0.83 -19.17
C ALA A 146 11.37 0.46 -18.93
N PHE A 147 11.48 0.98 -17.72
CA PHE A 147 11.06 2.34 -17.35
C PHE A 147 12.28 3.25 -17.18
N ASN A 148 12.03 4.56 -17.23
CA ASN A 148 13.01 5.56 -16.84
C ASN A 148 13.39 5.42 -15.36
N ASN A 149 14.56 5.95 -14.99
CA ASN A 149 15.10 5.82 -13.64
C ASN A 149 14.41 6.71 -12.59
N ASP A 150 13.42 7.51 -13.00
CA ASP A 150 12.58 8.37 -12.16
C ASP A 150 11.35 7.65 -11.57
N VAL A 151 11.27 6.32 -11.76
CA VAL A 151 10.22 5.45 -11.21
C VAL A 151 10.72 4.74 -9.95
N LEU A 152 9.87 4.63 -8.93
CA LEU A 152 10.25 4.25 -7.57
C LEU A 152 9.65 2.91 -7.14
N PHE A 153 10.16 2.37 -6.03
CA PHE A 153 9.73 1.11 -5.44
C PHE A 153 9.10 1.33 -4.05
N PRO A 154 8.23 0.42 -3.57
CA PRO A 154 7.30 0.73 -2.48
C PRO A 154 7.93 1.01 -1.11
N HIS A 155 9.06 0.40 -0.77
CA HIS A 155 9.75 0.67 0.48
C HIS A 155 10.61 1.95 0.39
N GLN A 156 11.03 2.35 -0.82
CA GLN A 156 11.77 3.60 -1.05
C GLN A 156 10.98 4.83 -0.56
N HIS A 157 9.65 4.92 -0.79
CA HIS A 157 8.84 6.00 -0.18
C HIS A 157 8.49 5.79 1.27
N LEU A 158 8.38 4.55 1.78
CA LEU A 158 8.03 4.40 3.19
C LEU A 158 9.04 5.20 4.03
N LYS A 159 10.32 5.12 3.67
CA LYS A 159 11.38 6.04 4.15
C LYS A 159 11.08 7.53 3.91
N LEU A 160 10.63 7.93 2.71
CA LEU A 160 10.37 9.33 2.33
C LEU A 160 9.10 9.98 2.90
N ILE A 161 8.09 9.23 3.36
CA ILE A 161 7.09 9.76 4.30
C ILE A 161 7.74 9.94 5.67
N ILE A 162 8.40 8.90 6.18
CA ILE A 162 8.87 8.81 7.56
C ILE A 162 9.86 9.95 7.86
N ASP A 163 10.71 10.29 6.89
CA ASP A 163 11.65 11.42 6.90
C ASP A 163 10.97 12.81 6.83
N LYS A 164 9.64 12.87 6.65
CA LYS A 164 8.81 14.10 6.61
C LYS A 164 7.67 14.10 7.64
N LEU A 165 7.35 12.98 8.30
CA LEU A 165 6.33 12.91 9.34
C LEU A 165 6.65 13.86 10.48
N GLY A 166 5.72 14.71 10.88
CA GLY A 166 5.93 15.71 11.94
C GLY A 166 6.91 16.83 11.55
N THR A 167 7.10 17.08 10.26
CA THR A 167 7.59 18.37 9.75
C THR A 167 6.38 19.25 9.38
N GLU A 168 6.57 20.32 8.60
CA GLU A 168 5.47 21.13 8.07
C GLU A 168 4.56 20.34 7.11
N LYS A 169 3.48 20.99 6.66
CA LYS A 169 2.50 20.42 5.72
C LYS A 169 3.15 20.07 4.38
N ASN A 170 3.29 18.78 4.08
CA ASN A 170 3.96 18.29 2.86
C ASN A 170 2.96 17.79 1.79
N ILE A 171 3.15 18.19 0.52
CA ILE A 171 2.45 17.68 -0.66
C ILE A 171 3.49 17.43 -1.76
N PHE A 172 3.41 16.30 -2.46
CA PHE A 172 4.41 15.92 -3.47
C PHE A 172 3.88 14.85 -4.48
N SER A 173 4.35 14.86 -5.74
CA SER A 173 3.81 14.04 -6.87
C SER A 173 4.90 13.45 -7.81
N HIS A 174 4.98 12.12 -7.97
CA HIS A 174 5.76 11.43 -9.04
C HIS A 174 5.48 9.91 -9.12
N LYS A 175 6.34 9.15 -9.82
CA LYS A 175 6.06 7.82 -10.39
C LYS A 175 6.42 6.65 -9.47
N LEU A 176 5.66 5.57 -9.61
CA LEU A 176 5.74 4.36 -8.80
C LEU A 176 5.57 3.09 -9.64
N TYR A 177 6.51 2.16 -9.55
CA TYR A 177 6.29 0.76 -9.91
C TYR A 177 6.23 -0.17 -8.69
N GLU A 178 5.14 -0.94 -8.62
CA GLU A 178 4.82 -1.90 -7.54
C GLU A 178 4.47 -3.31 -8.06
N GLY A 179 4.45 -3.51 -9.39
CA GLY A 179 4.22 -4.82 -10.00
C GLY A 179 2.78 -5.34 -10.04
N SER A 180 1.86 -4.79 -9.24
CA SER A 180 0.42 -5.15 -9.26
C SER A 180 -0.25 -4.82 -10.61
N LEU A 181 0.14 -3.69 -11.21
CA LEU A 181 -0.01 -3.38 -12.63
C LEU A 181 1.26 -3.80 -13.37
N PRO A 182 1.35 -5.01 -13.93
CA PRO A 182 2.60 -5.60 -14.41
C PRO A 182 3.39 -4.71 -15.38
N GLU A 183 2.70 -4.12 -16.36
CA GLU A 183 3.33 -3.40 -17.49
C GLU A 183 3.26 -1.86 -17.35
N LYS A 184 2.83 -1.33 -16.19
CA LYS A 184 2.67 0.12 -15.96
C LYS A 184 3.21 0.56 -14.61
N TYR A 185 3.77 1.77 -14.56
CA TYR A 185 3.89 2.51 -13.31
C TYR A 185 2.65 3.41 -13.11
N LEU A 186 2.43 3.82 -11.88
CA LEU A 186 1.39 4.77 -11.47
C LEU A 186 2.02 6.13 -11.16
N ASN A 187 1.29 7.20 -11.44
CA ASN A 187 1.57 8.51 -10.82
C ASN A 187 0.87 8.52 -9.46
N ILE A 188 1.59 8.88 -8.40
CA ILE A 188 1.07 8.97 -7.03
C ILE A 188 1.34 10.38 -6.48
N SER A 189 0.26 11.07 -6.14
CA SER A 189 0.29 12.32 -5.38
C SER A 189 0.04 12.00 -3.91
N THR A 190 0.92 12.42 -3.01
CA THR A 190 0.81 12.18 -1.57
C THR A 190 0.73 13.50 -0.81
N PHE A 191 -0.08 13.51 0.24
CA PHE A 191 -0.25 14.58 1.21
C PHE A 191 0.02 14.04 2.63
N ILE A 192 0.82 14.77 3.40
CA ILE A 192 1.08 14.48 4.82
C ILE A 192 0.49 15.60 5.67
N SER A 193 -0.36 15.24 6.64
CA SER A 193 -0.81 16.18 7.67
C SER A 193 0.34 16.58 8.60
N GLN A 194 0.40 17.86 8.95
CA GLN A 194 1.27 18.34 10.04
C GLN A 194 0.75 17.86 11.41
N GLU A 195 -0.57 17.79 11.56
CA GLU A 195 -1.22 17.35 12.80
C GLU A 195 -1.02 15.85 13.04
N SER A 196 -0.80 15.50 14.31
CA SER A 196 -0.65 14.12 14.78
C SER A 196 -1.69 13.79 15.85
N VAL A 197 -2.05 12.51 15.95
CA VAL A 197 -3.00 11.99 16.91
C VAL A 197 -2.32 10.92 17.77
N ILE A 198 -2.45 11.05 19.10
CA ILE A 198 -2.00 10.03 20.05
C ILE A 198 -3.01 8.89 20.07
N ASN A 199 -2.68 7.75 19.45
CA ASN A 199 -3.54 6.58 19.40
C ASN A 199 -3.30 5.70 20.64
N LYS A 200 -4.23 5.75 21.61
CA LYS A 200 -4.18 4.97 22.87
C LYS A 200 -4.86 3.59 22.74
N SER A 201 -4.92 3.01 21.54
CA SER A 201 -5.51 1.69 21.33
C SER A 201 -4.76 0.59 22.09
N LYS A 202 -5.50 -0.30 22.76
CA LYS A 202 -4.95 -1.50 23.43
C LYS A 202 -4.22 -2.48 22.49
N PHE A 203 -4.37 -2.30 21.18
CA PHE A 203 -3.69 -3.10 20.16
C PHE A 203 -2.28 -2.57 19.82
N ILE A 204 -1.83 -1.48 20.45
CA ILE A 204 -0.51 -0.89 20.23
C ILE A 204 0.38 -1.20 21.45
N PRO A 205 1.36 -2.10 21.33
CA PRO A 205 2.33 -2.38 22.40
C PRO A 205 3.28 -1.20 22.65
N LYS A 206 3.93 -1.17 23.82
CA LYS A 206 4.67 0.00 24.34
C LYS A 206 5.90 0.40 23.51
N GLU A 207 6.42 -0.57 22.76
CA GLU A 207 7.57 -0.50 21.87
C GLU A 207 7.26 0.26 20.56
N ILE A 208 5.97 0.49 20.29
CA ILE A 208 5.46 1.26 19.15
C ILE A 208 5.09 2.67 19.63
N ASP A 209 5.66 3.67 18.96
CA ASP A 209 5.32 5.08 19.13
C ASP A 209 3.81 5.30 18.89
N ASN A 210 3.13 5.87 19.89
CA ASN A 210 1.70 6.08 19.83
C ASN A 210 1.29 7.37 19.09
N VAL A 211 2.24 8.14 18.57
CA VAL A 211 1.99 9.32 17.73
C VAL A 211 1.87 8.93 16.26
N PHE A 212 0.68 9.12 15.67
CA PHE A 212 0.39 8.83 14.26
C PHE A 212 -0.01 10.09 13.50
N TRP A 213 0.33 10.17 12.23
CA TRP A 213 -0.06 11.23 11.30
C TRP A 213 -1.01 10.68 10.23
N ASP A 214 -1.88 11.56 9.73
CA ASP A 214 -2.71 11.27 8.57
C ASP A 214 -1.91 11.47 7.28
N VAL A 215 -1.77 10.40 6.51
CA VAL A 215 -1.15 10.41 5.18
C VAL A 215 -2.21 10.06 4.16
N ARG A 216 -2.40 10.89 3.13
CA ARG A 216 -3.33 10.63 2.02
C ARG A 216 -2.60 10.49 0.71
N MET A 217 -3.09 9.64 -0.17
CA MET A 217 -2.57 9.42 -1.52
C MET A 217 -3.71 9.45 -2.52
N ALA A 218 -3.42 9.92 -3.73
CA ALA A 218 -4.26 9.72 -4.90
C ALA A 218 -3.41 9.03 -5.98
N TYR A 219 -3.92 7.92 -6.53
CA TYR A 219 -3.25 7.09 -7.52
C TYR A 219 -3.87 7.28 -8.90
N TYR A 220 -3.04 7.58 -9.90
CA TYR A 220 -3.45 7.88 -11.27
C TYR A 220 -2.69 6.99 -12.26
N GLU A 221 -3.37 6.47 -13.28
CA GLU A 221 -2.66 6.00 -14.49
C GLU A 221 -2.03 7.21 -15.22
N GLU A 222 -0.92 7.00 -15.93
CA GLU A 222 -0.05 8.03 -16.53
C GLU A 222 -0.72 9.31 -17.07
N LYS A 223 -1.90 9.17 -17.69
CA LYS A 223 -2.59 10.20 -18.48
C LYS A 223 -3.96 10.61 -17.92
N LYS A 224 -4.33 10.14 -16.72
CA LYS A 224 -5.63 10.45 -16.08
C LYS A 224 -5.50 11.57 -15.06
N GLN A 225 -6.42 12.53 -15.09
CA GLN A 225 -6.53 13.61 -14.11
C GLN A 225 -7.41 13.25 -12.90
N VAL A 226 -8.21 12.19 -13.00
CA VAL A 226 -9.03 11.63 -11.92
C VAL A 226 -8.30 10.40 -11.36
N PRO A 227 -8.16 10.25 -10.03
CA PRO A 227 -7.53 9.07 -9.47
C PRO A 227 -8.41 7.82 -9.63
N GLU A 228 -7.77 6.67 -9.81
CA GLU A 228 -8.43 5.36 -9.82
C GLU A 228 -8.74 4.85 -8.41
N MET A 229 -8.01 5.35 -7.41
CA MET A 229 -8.26 5.18 -5.98
C MET A 229 -7.55 6.27 -5.17
N GLU A 230 -8.12 6.64 -4.02
CA GLU A 230 -7.42 7.37 -2.95
C GLU A 230 -7.16 6.46 -1.74
N LEU A 231 -6.02 6.63 -1.06
CA LEU A 231 -5.66 5.83 0.12
C LEU A 231 -5.31 6.75 1.29
N THR A 232 -6.01 6.61 2.43
CA THR A 232 -5.70 7.32 3.68
C THR A 232 -5.13 6.34 4.71
N LEU A 233 -3.99 6.68 5.32
CA LEU A 233 -3.32 5.93 6.39
C LEU A 233 -3.29 6.73 7.70
N LYS A 234 -3.25 6.01 8.83
CA LYS A 234 -2.68 6.54 10.08
C LYS A 234 -1.35 5.85 10.37
N LEU A 235 -0.24 6.57 10.16
CA LEU A 235 1.14 6.06 10.14
C LEU A 235 2.02 6.74 11.20
N ASN A 236 2.89 6.00 11.89
CA ASN A 236 3.92 6.56 12.78
C ASN A 236 5.33 6.51 12.18
N ARG A 237 6.32 7.14 12.86
CA ARG A 237 7.74 7.17 12.44
C ARG A 237 8.48 5.82 12.49
N GLN A 238 7.81 4.71 12.85
CA GLN A 238 8.36 3.34 12.84
C GLN A 238 7.79 2.48 11.69
N GLY A 239 7.06 3.07 10.75
CA GLY A 239 6.45 2.33 9.63
C GLY A 239 5.17 1.58 10.00
N VAL A 240 4.64 1.77 11.21
CA VAL A 240 3.45 1.07 11.70
C VAL A 240 2.20 1.83 11.28
N ILE A 241 1.27 1.12 10.62
CA ILE A 241 -0.03 1.66 10.21
C ILE A 241 -1.12 1.10 11.12
N THR A 242 -2.00 1.97 11.64
CA THR A 242 -3.12 1.57 12.53
C THR A 242 -4.49 1.60 11.87
N PHE A 243 -4.60 2.25 10.71
CA PHE A 243 -5.84 2.45 9.97
C PHE A 243 -5.53 2.61 8.48
N TYR A 244 -6.36 2.01 7.62
CA TYR A 244 -6.46 2.32 6.21
C TYR A 244 -7.89 2.74 5.86
N LYS A 245 -8.04 3.67 4.91
CA LYS A 245 -9.25 3.82 4.10
C LYS A 245 -8.85 3.80 2.62
N TYR A 246 -9.27 2.77 1.90
CA TYR A 246 -9.16 2.62 0.45
C TYR A 246 -10.46 3.19 -0.16
N ASP A 247 -10.38 4.28 -0.91
CA ASP A 247 -11.52 4.97 -1.51
C ASP A 247 -11.51 4.78 -3.03
N TYR A 248 -12.22 3.75 -3.50
CA TYR A 248 -12.45 3.51 -4.92
C TYR A 248 -13.64 4.37 -5.40
N PRO A 249 -13.73 4.75 -6.68
CA PRO A 249 -14.83 5.56 -7.20
C PRO A 249 -16.23 5.12 -6.76
N ASP A 250 -16.50 3.80 -6.78
CA ASP A 250 -17.82 3.22 -6.52
C ASP A 250 -18.10 2.87 -5.04
N TYR A 251 -17.07 2.67 -4.21
CA TYR A 251 -17.17 2.27 -2.79
C TYR A 251 -15.85 2.50 -2.04
N SER A 252 -15.88 2.52 -0.70
CA SER A 252 -14.66 2.63 0.11
C SER A 252 -14.60 1.53 1.17
N LEU A 253 -13.40 1.03 1.45
CA LEU A 253 -13.13 0.05 2.51
C LEU A 253 -12.34 0.70 3.63
N ILE A 254 -12.81 0.51 4.86
CA ILE A 254 -12.12 0.90 6.09
C ILE A 254 -11.48 -0.34 6.70
N MET A 255 -10.18 -0.28 6.97
CA MET A 255 -9.42 -1.35 7.62
C MET A 255 -8.84 -0.85 8.95
N LYS A 256 -9.12 -1.56 10.05
CA LYS A 256 -8.72 -1.14 11.42
C LYS A 256 -7.85 -2.20 12.09
N LEU A 257 -6.73 -1.80 12.68
CA LEU A 257 -5.80 -2.72 13.35
C LEU A 257 -6.49 -3.47 14.50
N LYS A 258 -6.48 -4.81 14.42
CA LYS A 258 -6.96 -5.74 15.45
C LYS A 258 -5.81 -6.37 16.24
N LYS A 259 -4.65 -6.56 15.61
CA LYS A 259 -3.50 -7.22 16.21
C LYS A 259 -2.22 -6.73 15.54
N ILE A 260 -1.17 -6.53 16.31
CA ILE A 260 0.21 -6.42 15.83
C ILE A 260 1.12 -7.25 16.73
N ILE A 261 2.16 -7.86 16.16
CA ILE A 261 3.24 -8.56 16.85
C ILE A 261 4.53 -7.98 16.28
N ILE A 262 5.40 -7.44 17.13
CA ILE A 262 6.75 -7.02 16.68
C ILE A 262 7.61 -8.28 16.52
N SER A 263 8.36 -8.32 15.44
CA SER A 263 9.30 -9.41 15.14
C SER A 263 10.74 -8.91 15.35
N PRO A 264 11.63 -9.69 15.97
CA PRO A 264 13.04 -9.30 16.11
C PRO A 264 13.71 -9.13 14.74
N SER A 265 14.44 -8.02 14.54
CA SER A 265 15.37 -7.85 13.43
C SER A 265 16.73 -8.42 13.82
N ASN A 266 17.07 -9.59 13.28
CA ASN A 266 18.37 -10.26 13.54
C ASN A 266 19.49 -9.67 12.65
N CYS A 267 19.58 -8.34 12.61
CA CYS A 267 20.54 -7.60 11.81
C CYS A 267 21.61 -7.00 12.74
N ASN A 268 22.82 -7.54 12.65
CA ASN A 268 23.99 -7.16 13.45
C ASN A 268 24.58 -5.80 13.02
#